data_AF-I3RTU9-F1
#
_entry.id   AF-I3RTU9-F1
#
_cell.length_a   1.000
_cell.length_b   1.000
_cell.length_c   1.000
_cell.angle_alpha   90.00
_cell.angle_beta   90.00
_cell.angle_gamma   90.00
#
_symmetry.space_group_name_H-M   'P 1'
#
loop_
_entity.id
_entity.type
_entity.pdbx_description
1 polymer ?
#
loop_
_entity_poly.entity_id
_entity_poly.type
_entity_poly.pdbx_seq_one_letter_code
_entity_poly.pdbx_strand_id
1 'polypeptide(L)'
;DIWVEWRRSVDAGYIGASVAPGVGQSSVHRADFLDVLASRLPEGIARFNKRAVGVEQHGDEACVRFTDGSEYRGDLLIAADGIKSAIRGHVLEGIGAPPAVPRFSGTCAYRGMIDSLHLREAYRAAGVDEHLVDVPQMYLGLDGHIL
;
A
#
# COMPACT_ATOMS: atom_id res chain seq x y z
N ASP A 1 -18.67 -11.29 3.77
CA ASP A 1 -19.27 -10.13 3.08
C ASP A 1 -19.03 -8.80 3.76
N ILE A 2 -19.03 -8.70 5.09
CA ILE A 2 -18.69 -7.43 5.74
C ILE A 2 -17.25 -7.04 5.39
N TRP A 3 -17.08 -5.82 4.87
CA TRP A 3 -15.78 -5.20 4.67
C TRP A 3 -15.38 -4.41 5.92
N VAL A 4 -16.30 -3.59 6.46
CA VAL A 4 -16.11 -2.87 7.72
C VAL A 4 -17.45 -2.44 8.32
N GLU A 5 -17.57 -2.45 9.64
CA GLU A 5 -18.65 -1.81 10.40
C GLU A 5 -18.22 -0.43 10.90
N TRP A 6 -19.07 0.57 10.69
CA TRP A 6 -18.82 1.96 11.06
C TRP A 6 -19.40 2.26 12.43
N ARG A 7 -18.59 2.85 13.31
CA ARG A 7 -18.92 3.15 14.71
C ARG A 7 -18.69 4.61 15.04
N ARG A 8 -19.46 5.17 15.96
CA ARG A 8 -19.13 6.45 16.60
C ARG A 8 -17.97 6.26 17.58
N SER A 9 -17.02 7.19 17.59
CA SER A 9 -15.86 7.10 18.50
C SER A 9 -16.20 7.28 19.98
N VAL A 10 -17.30 7.96 20.30
CA VAL A 10 -17.66 8.31 21.69
C VAL A 10 -18.25 7.15 22.50
N ASP A 11 -18.99 6.26 21.84
CA ASP A 11 -19.80 5.22 22.49
C ASP A 11 -19.80 3.88 21.74
N ALA A 12 -18.97 3.74 20.69
CA ALA A 12 -18.99 2.60 19.78
C ALA A 12 -20.38 2.30 19.16
N GLY A 13 -21.27 3.30 19.13
CA GLY A 13 -22.61 3.16 18.56
C GLY A 13 -22.54 2.80 17.08
N TYR A 14 -23.30 1.78 16.68
CA TYR A 14 -23.38 1.33 15.29
C TYR A 14 -23.94 2.43 14.38
N ILE A 15 -23.25 2.71 13.27
CA ILE A 15 -23.68 3.65 12.23
C ILE A 15 -24.18 2.88 11.01
N GLY A 16 -23.45 1.85 10.58
CA GLY A 16 -23.75 1.06 9.38
C GLY A 16 -22.62 0.11 9.03
N ALA A 17 -22.73 -0.59 7.90
CA ALA A 17 -21.68 -1.48 7.41
C ALA A 17 -21.46 -1.30 5.91
N SER A 18 -20.21 -1.35 5.49
CA SER A 18 -19.85 -1.53 4.08
C SER A 18 -19.65 -3.03 3.82
N VAL A 19 -20.25 -3.52 2.74
CA VAL A 19 -20.18 -4.95 2.36
C VAL A 19 -19.52 -5.11 1.00
N ALA A 20 -18.72 -6.16 0.87
CA ALA A 20 -18.12 -6.65 -0.35
C ALA A 20 -18.46 -8.15 -0.49
N PRO A 21 -19.60 -8.51 -1.12
CA PRO A 21 -20.03 -9.89 -1.23
C PRO A 21 -18.99 -10.79 -1.91
N GLY A 22 -18.71 -11.96 -1.31
CA GLY A 22 -17.74 -12.92 -1.83
C GLY A 22 -16.27 -12.56 -1.59
N VAL A 23 -15.98 -11.41 -0.97
CA VAL A 23 -14.60 -10.97 -0.64
C VAL A 23 -14.48 -10.60 0.84
N GLY A 24 -15.36 -9.73 1.34
CA GLY A 24 -15.26 -9.15 2.67
C GLY A 24 -13.99 -8.31 2.85
N GLN A 25 -13.42 -8.30 4.05
CA GLN A 25 -12.11 -7.70 4.31
C GLN A 25 -10.99 -8.69 4.01
N SER A 26 -10.20 -8.40 2.97
CA SER A 26 -9.06 -9.21 2.57
C SER A 26 -7.78 -8.39 2.65
N SER A 27 -6.87 -8.78 3.53
CA SER A 27 -5.59 -8.11 3.76
C SER A 27 -4.43 -9.10 3.69
N VAL A 28 -3.23 -8.58 3.46
CA VAL A 28 -2.01 -9.38 3.34
C VAL A 28 -0.80 -8.55 3.76
N HIS A 29 0.19 -9.20 4.37
CA HIS A 29 1.48 -8.59 4.63
C HIS A 29 2.23 -8.36 3.30
N ARG A 30 2.62 -7.11 3.04
CA ARG A 30 3.16 -6.70 1.72
C ARG A 30 4.36 -7.54 1.28
N ALA A 31 5.28 -7.87 2.20
CA ALA A 31 6.47 -8.64 1.85
C ALA A 31 6.09 -10.05 1.40
N ASP A 32 5.25 -10.74 2.18
CA ASP A 32 4.82 -12.11 1.90
C ASP A 32 4.13 -12.23 0.54
N PHE A 33 3.27 -11.27 0.18
CA PHE A 33 2.62 -11.30 -1.13
C PHE A 33 3.61 -11.10 -2.27
N LEU A 34 4.56 -10.17 -2.11
CA LEU A 34 5.60 -9.93 -3.12
C LEU A 34 6.52 -11.15 -3.26
N ASP A 35 6.87 -11.81 -2.16
CA ASP A 35 7.70 -13.01 -2.17
C ASP A 35 7.00 -14.15 -2.92
N VAL A 36 5.69 -14.34 -2.68
CA VAL A 36 4.89 -15.31 -3.42
C VAL A 36 4.89 -14.99 -4.91
N LEU A 37 4.65 -13.74 -5.32
CA LEU A 37 4.66 -13.35 -6.73
C LEU A 37 6.05 -13.56 -7.36
N ALA A 38 7.11 -13.13 -6.69
CA ALA A 38 8.48 -13.26 -7.17
C ALA A 38 8.90 -14.72 -7.33
N SER A 39 8.48 -15.59 -6.40
CA SER A 39 8.79 -17.04 -6.45
C SER A 39 8.19 -17.77 -7.65
N ARG A 40 7.21 -17.15 -8.34
CA ARG A 40 6.54 -17.72 -9.52
C ARG A 40 7.12 -17.22 -10.84
N LEU A 41 8.09 -16.30 -10.82
CA LEU A 41 8.74 -15.83 -12.03
C LEU A 41 9.70 -16.90 -12.58
N PRO A 42 9.71 -17.14 -13.91
CA PRO A 42 10.73 -17.97 -14.53
C PRO A 42 12.15 -17.47 -14.24
N GLU A 43 13.10 -18.39 -14.22
CA GLU A 43 14.50 -18.06 -14.04
C GLU A 43 14.98 -17.07 -15.13
N GLY A 44 15.78 -16.08 -14.72
CA GLY A 44 16.34 -15.09 -15.63
C GLY A 44 15.47 -13.87 -15.92
N ILE A 45 14.18 -13.87 -15.54
CA ILE A 45 13.29 -12.70 -15.68
C ILE A 45 13.67 -11.62 -14.66
N ALA A 46 13.73 -11.98 -13.39
CA ALA A 46 14.06 -11.03 -12.34
C ALA A 46 15.58 -10.77 -12.28
N ARG A 47 15.98 -9.51 -12.42
CA ARG A 47 17.35 -9.04 -12.22
C ARG A 47 17.40 -8.10 -11.01
N PHE A 48 17.47 -8.69 -9.81
CA PHE A 48 17.53 -7.97 -8.55
C PHE A 48 18.90 -7.31 -8.29
N ASN A 49 19.01 -6.57 -7.19
CA ASN A 49 20.20 -5.78 -6.81
C ASN A 49 20.60 -4.73 -7.86
N LYS A 50 19.65 -4.34 -8.72
CA LYS A 50 19.81 -3.29 -9.71
C LYS A 50 18.95 -2.09 -9.35
N ARG A 51 19.58 -0.92 -9.23
CA ARG A 51 18.88 0.36 -9.02
C ARG A 51 19.09 1.24 -10.24
N ALA A 52 18.01 1.56 -10.94
CA ALA A 52 18.05 2.49 -12.05
C ALA A 52 18.40 3.91 -11.54
N VAL A 53 19.26 4.61 -12.27
CA VAL A 53 19.71 5.98 -11.95
C VAL A 53 19.48 6.97 -13.08
N GLY A 54 19.18 6.48 -14.28
CA GLY A 54 18.92 7.31 -15.43
C GLY A 54 18.24 6.50 -16.53
N VAL A 55 17.49 7.22 -17.36
CA VAL A 55 16.84 6.69 -18.55
C VAL A 55 17.11 7.67 -19.68
N GLU A 56 17.44 7.14 -20.84
CA GLU A 56 17.59 7.86 -22.10
C GLU A 56 16.76 7.17 -23.17
N GLN A 57 16.19 7.94 -24.10
CA GLN A 57 15.48 7.41 -25.26
C GLN A 57 16.25 7.77 -26.53
N HIS A 58 16.52 6.77 -27.36
CA HIS A 58 17.21 6.90 -28.64
C HIS A 58 16.28 6.41 -29.75
N GLY A 59 15.50 7.31 -30.33
CA GLY A 59 14.45 6.93 -31.28
C GLY A 59 13.40 6.06 -30.60
N ASP A 60 13.25 4.82 -31.07
CA ASP A 60 12.28 3.84 -30.54
C ASP A 60 12.86 2.93 -29.43
N GLU A 61 14.12 3.14 -29.02
CA GLU A 61 14.77 2.35 -27.98
C GLU A 61 14.92 3.13 -26.67
N ALA A 62 14.49 2.52 -25.56
CA ALA A 62 14.76 3.01 -24.20
C ALA A 62 16.03 2.36 -23.64
N CYS A 63 16.93 3.17 -23.07
CA CYS A 63 18.14 2.74 -22.39
C CYS A 63 18.08 3.11 -20.90
N VAL A 64 18.25 2.13 -20.02
CA VAL A 64 18.29 2.31 -18.56
C VAL A 64 19.71 2.11 -18.07
N ARG A 65 20.22 3.06 -17.28
CA ARG A 65 21.51 2.96 -16.58
C ARG A 65 21.31 2.60 -15.12
N PHE A 66 22.11 1.67 -14.61
CA PHE A 66 22.04 1.18 -13.24
C PHE A 66 23.24 1.61 -12.39
N THR A 67 23.09 1.56 -11.07
CA THR A 67 24.17 1.92 -10.12
C THR A 67 25.40 1.04 -10.20
N ASP A 68 25.29 -0.19 -10.72
CA ASP A 68 26.41 -1.11 -10.91
C ASP A 68 27.20 -0.81 -12.20
N GLY A 69 26.83 0.23 -12.94
CA GLY A 69 27.43 0.62 -14.22
C GLY A 69 26.89 -0.17 -15.42
N SER A 70 26.02 -1.15 -15.21
CA SER A 70 25.38 -1.87 -16.31
C SER A 70 24.29 -1.02 -16.98
N GLU A 71 24.00 -1.37 -18.23
CA GLU A 71 22.91 -0.80 -19.01
C GLU A 71 21.94 -1.89 -19.47
N TYR A 72 20.69 -1.51 -19.73
CA TYR A 72 19.71 -2.37 -20.39
C TYR A 72 18.96 -1.58 -21.45
N ARG A 73 18.73 -2.19 -22.61
CA ARG A 73 18.05 -1.60 -23.76
C ARG A 73 16.80 -2.40 -24.10
N GLY A 74 15.74 -1.70 -24.51
CA GLY A 74 14.53 -2.34 -25.00
C GLY A 74 13.53 -1.36 -25.59
N ASP A 75 12.52 -1.88 -26.27
CA ASP A 75 11.54 -1.07 -27.00
C ASP A 75 10.56 -0.33 -26.05
N LEU A 76 10.38 -0.86 -24.83
CA LEU A 76 9.50 -0.27 -23.81
C LEU A 76 10.10 -0.42 -22.42
N LEU A 77 10.05 0.66 -21.66
CA LEU A 77 10.38 0.68 -20.24
C LEU A 77 9.13 1.03 -19.41
N ILE A 78 8.80 0.16 -18.45
CA ILE A 78 7.76 0.42 -17.46
C ILE A 78 8.43 0.74 -16.11
N ALA A 79 8.26 1.97 -15.64
CA ALA A 79 8.77 2.40 -14.33
C ALA A 79 7.76 2.07 -13.22
N ALA A 80 7.98 0.95 -12.52
CA ALA A 80 7.18 0.51 -11.37
C ALA A 80 7.93 0.75 -10.02
N ASP A 81 8.65 1.86 -9.90
CA ASP A 81 9.62 2.17 -8.83
C ASP A 81 9.04 3.02 -7.68
N GLY A 82 7.71 3.04 -7.54
CA GLY A 82 7.01 3.53 -6.35
C GLY A 82 6.89 5.06 -6.22
N ILE A 83 6.40 5.52 -5.06
CA ILE A 83 6.03 6.93 -4.83
C ILE A 83 7.20 7.90 -5.01
N LYS A 84 8.43 7.46 -4.72
CA LYS A 84 9.68 8.21 -4.93
C LYS A 84 10.43 7.79 -6.20
N SER A 85 9.67 7.41 -7.24
CA SER A 85 10.20 7.06 -8.56
C SER A 85 11.34 7.97 -9.00
N ALA A 86 12.47 7.37 -9.39
CA ALA A 86 13.61 8.07 -9.97
C ALA A 86 13.36 8.41 -11.44
N ILE A 87 12.48 7.66 -12.12
CA ILE A 87 12.21 7.79 -13.55
C ILE A 87 11.07 8.78 -13.83
N ARG A 88 10.16 9.02 -12.88
CA ARG A 88 9.01 9.92 -13.08
C ARG A 88 9.41 11.31 -13.57
N GLY A 89 10.53 11.86 -13.11
CA GLY A 89 11.03 13.16 -13.58
C GLY A 89 11.26 13.17 -15.09
N HIS A 90 11.94 12.16 -15.62
CA HIS A 90 12.19 11.99 -17.06
C HIS A 90 10.88 11.96 -17.87
N VAL A 91 9.87 11.21 -17.40
CA VAL A 91 8.58 11.14 -18.08
C VAL A 91 7.87 12.49 -18.09
N LEU A 92 7.84 13.20 -16.95
CA LEU A 92 7.16 14.50 -16.83
C LEU A 92 7.87 15.58 -17.67
N GLU A 93 9.19 15.61 -17.65
CA GLU A 93 9.99 16.52 -18.49
C GLU A 93 9.74 16.26 -19.97
N GLY A 94 9.72 14.99 -20.40
CA GLY A 94 9.48 14.61 -21.81
C GLY A 94 8.13 15.06 -22.36
N ILE A 95 7.11 15.19 -21.50
CA ILE A 95 5.77 15.69 -21.89
C ILE A 95 5.56 17.17 -21.55
N GLY A 96 6.58 17.88 -21.07
CA GLY A 96 6.49 19.28 -20.67
C GLY A 96 5.63 19.54 -19.43
N ALA A 97 5.45 18.53 -18.57
CA ALA A 97 4.71 18.64 -17.32
C ALA A 97 5.61 19.08 -16.16
N PRO A 98 5.08 19.78 -15.15
CA PRO A 98 5.85 20.16 -13.98
C PRO A 98 6.30 18.94 -13.15
N PRO A 99 7.44 19.01 -12.46
CA PRO A 99 7.89 17.93 -11.58
C PRO A 99 6.87 17.58 -10.49
N ALA A 100 6.73 16.29 -10.19
CA ALA A 100 5.85 15.79 -9.14
C ALA A 100 6.63 15.07 -8.04
N VAL A 101 6.48 15.55 -6.81
CA VAL A 101 7.09 14.97 -5.60
C VAL A 101 6.01 14.57 -4.59
N PRO A 102 6.26 13.55 -3.74
CA PRO A 102 5.35 13.21 -2.66
C PRO A 102 5.10 14.43 -1.77
N ARG A 103 3.85 14.60 -1.35
CA ARG A 103 3.44 15.65 -0.43
C ARG A 103 2.88 15.00 0.83
N PHE A 104 3.21 15.57 1.98
CA PHE A 104 2.59 15.17 3.23
C PHE A 104 1.09 15.51 3.18
N SER A 105 0.23 14.56 3.53
CA SER A 105 -1.22 14.76 3.48
C SER A 105 -1.77 15.64 4.60
N GLY A 106 -0.98 15.90 5.65
CA GLY A 106 -1.47 16.47 6.90
C GLY A 106 -1.88 15.44 7.95
N THR A 107 -1.86 14.14 7.62
CA THR A 107 -2.34 13.06 8.49
C THR A 107 -1.22 12.11 8.88
N CYS A 108 -1.16 11.76 10.17
CA CYS A 108 -0.30 10.70 10.70
C CYS A 108 -1.17 9.51 11.12
N ALA A 109 -0.64 8.29 11.02
CA ALA A 109 -1.32 7.07 11.43
C ALA A 109 -0.45 6.28 12.41
N TYR A 110 -0.98 6.02 13.60
CA TYR A 110 -0.39 5.08 14.56
C TYR A 110 -0.76 3.65 14.14
N ARG A 111 0.20 2.72 14.25
CA ARG A 111 0.00 1.33 13.83
C ARG A 111 0.53 0.39 14.90
N GLY A 112 -0.23 -0.66 15.18
CA GLY A 112 0.11 -1.71 16.13
C GLY A 112 -0.70 -2.96 15.86
N MET A 113 -0.34 -4.05 16.53
CA MET A 113 -1.12 -5.27 16.58
C MET A 113 -1.39 -5.60 18.03
N ILE A 114 -2.59 -6.10 18.32
CA ILE A 114 -3.03 -6.51 19.65
C ILE A 114 -3.50 -7.95 19.53
N ASP A 115 -3.09 -8.79 20.47
CA ASP A 115 -3.63 -10.15 20.58
C ASP A 115 -5.15 -10.12 20.80
N SER A 116 -5.89 -10.97 20.12
CA SER A 116 -7.35 -10.91 20.13
C SER A 116 -7.94 -11.24 21.50
N LEU A 117 -7.32 -12.13 22.28
CA LEU A 117 -7.78 -12.44 23.64
C LEU A 117 -7.52 -11.27 24.58
N HIS A 118 -6.34 -10.66 24.47
CA HIS A 118 -6.02 -9.45 25.23
C HIS A 118 -7.02 -8.32 24.98
N LEU A 119 -7.43 -8.10 23.72
CA LEU A 119 -8.42 -7.08 23.39
C LEU A 119 -9.82 -7.42 23.92
N ARG A 120 -10.24 -8.69 23.84
CA ARG A 120 -11.53 -9.15 24.42
C ARG A 120 -11.59 -8.94 25.92
N GLU A 121 -10.52 -9.28 26.64
CA GLU A 121 -10.45 -9.09 28.08
C GLU A 121 -10.60 -7.61 28.46
N ALA A 122 -9.93 -6.72 27.73
CA ALA A 122 -10.06 -5.28 27.90
C ALA A 122 -11.49 -4.78 27.60
N TYR A 123 -12.12 -5.27 26.52
CA TYR A 123 -13.49 -4.89 26.16
C TYR A 123 -14.51 -5.38 27.17
N ARG A 124 -14.39 -6.63 27.62
CA ARG A 124 -15.26 -7.21 28.66
C ARG A 124 -15.17 -6.42 29.97
N ALA A 125 -13.96 -6.06 30.39
CA ALA A 125 -13.75 -5.24 31.59
C ALA A 125 -14.39 -3.85 31.48
N ALA A 126 -14.51 -3.31 30.26
CA ALA A 126 -15.15 -2.03 29.96
C ALA A 126 -16.64 -2.14 29.61
N GLY A 127 -17.23 -3.34 29.60
CA GLY A 127 -18.63 -3.55 29.20
C GLY A 127 -18.90 -3.35 27.70
N VAL A 128 -17.86 -3.46 26.86
CA VAL A 128 -17.94 -3.36 25.40
C VAL A 128 -18.18 -4.74 24.79
N ASP A 129 -19.02 -4.82 23.75
CA ASP A 129 -19.35 -6.05 23.05
C ASP A 129 -18.12 -6.67 22.35
N GLU A 130 -17.88 -7.97 22.59
CA GLU A 130 -16.78 -8.72 22.00
C GLU A 130 -16.94 -8.96 20.49
N HIS A 131 -18.15 -8.79 19.92
CA HIS A 131 -18.39 -8.80 18.46
C HIS A 131 -17.44 -7.85 17.71
N LEU A 132 -17.08 -6.71 18.34
CA LEU A 132 -16.21 -5.69 17.76
C LEU A 132 -14.77 -6.19 17.54
N VAL A 133 -14.37 -7.30 18.18
CA VAL A 133 -13.04 -7.91 17.96
C VAL A 133 -13.04 -8.81 16.73
N ASP A 134 -14.17 -9.46 16.42
CA ASP A 134 -14.27 -10.45 15.34
C ASP A 134 -14.63 -9.85 13.99
N VAL A 135 -15.26 -8.67 13.99
CA VAL A 135 -15.67 -7.97 12.76
C VAL A 135 -14.82 -6.72 12.59
N PRO A 136 -14.27 -6.44 11.40
CA PRO A 136 -13.51 -5.21 11.15
C PRO A 136 -14.35 -3.97 11.50
N GLN A 137 -13.81 -3.10 12.33
CA GLN A 137 -14.47 -1.88 12.79
C GLN A 137 -13.78 -0.64 12.21
N MET A 138 -14.53 0.45 12.06
CA MET A 138 -13.97 1.78 11.89
C MET A 138 -14.68 2.79 12.78
N TYR A 139 -13.97 3.34 13.75
CA TYR A 139 -14.47 4.35 14.68
C TYR A 139 -14.24 5.74 14.12
N LEU A 140 -15.31 6.51 13.97
CA LEU A 140 -15.28 7.85 13.36
C LEU A 140 -15.38 8.94 14.43
N GLY A 141 -14.47 9.91 14.34
CA GLY A 141 -14.48 11.15 15.10
C GLY A 141 -14.16 12.36 14.21
N LEU A 142 -14.29 13.57 14.77
CA LEU A 142 -13.86 14.77 14.06
C LEU A 142 -12.33 14.71 13.85
N ASP A 143 -11.89 14.95 12.62
CA ASP A 143 -10.49 14.98 12.19
C ASP A 143 -9.67 13.70 12.45
N GLY A 144 -10.33 12.56 12.72
CA GLY A 144 -9.65 11.30 12.99
C GLY A 144 -10.56 10.07 12.93
N HIS A 145 -9.95 8.92 12.69
CA HIS A 145 -10.61 7.61 12.78
C HIS A 145 -9.64 6.53 13.26
N ILE A 146 -10.19 5.43 13.77
CA ILE A 146 -9.45 4.21 14.15
C ILE A 146 -10.01 3.06 13.32
N LEU A 147 -9.14 2.24 12.75
CA LEU A 147 -9.46 1.10 11.89
C LEU A 147 -8.66 -0.14 12.29
#